data_AF-A0A0F8XFX8-F1
#
_entry.id   AF-A0A0F8XFX8-F1
#
_cell.length_a   1.000
_cell.length_b   1.000
_cell.length_c   1.000
_cell.angle_alpha   90.00
_cell.angle_beta   90.00
_cell.angle_gamma   90.00
#
_symmetry.space_group_name_H-M   'P 1'
#
loop_
_entity.id
_entity.type
_entity.pdbx_description
1 polymer ?
#
loop_
_entity_poly.entity_id
_entity_poly.type
_entity_poly.pdbx_seq_one_letter_code
_entity_poly.pdbx_strand_id
1 'polypeptide(L)' 'MKVRTDDSWSVIYRDGEPIAAWDSEECVMEIEASLTRNDLKDVITELLSLLHEYLQAETMPLPSNPANIPYVRN' A
#
# COMPACT_ATOMS: atom_id res chain seq x y z
N MET A 1 -5.88 -10.90 4.95
CA MET A 1 -4.47 -10.99 4.49
C MET A 1 -3.57 -10.93 5.72
N LYS A 2 -2.26 -11.16 5.57
CA LYS A 2 -1.30 -10.93 6.65
C LYS A 2 -0.16 -10.08 6.12
N VAL A 3 0.24 -9.06 6.88
CA VAL A 3 1.38 -8.21 6.55
C VAL A 3 2.57 -8.64 7.41
N ARG A 4 3.74 -8.74 6.80
CA ARG A 4 5.01 -8.83 7.54
C ARG A 4 5.91 -7.68 7.09
N THR A 5 6.59 -7.10 8.07
CA THR A 5 7.51 -5.99 7.87
C THR A 5 8.87 -6.38 8.42
N ASP A 6 9.93 -6.04 7.70
CA ASP A 6 11.30 -6.02 8.21
C ASP A 6 11.88 -4.60 8.10
N ASP A 7 13.21 -4.47 8.08
CA ASP A 7 13.88 -3.16 8.11
C ASP A 7 13.65 -2.33 6.84
N SER A 8 13.44 -2.96 5.67
CA SER A 8 13.24 -2.23 4.41
C SER A 8 12.03 -2.70 3.60
N TRP A 9 11.46 -3.85 3.93
CA TRP A 9 10.36 -4.45 3.19
C TRP A 9 9.06 -4.54 3.98
N SER A 10 7.96 -4.33 3.28
CA SER A 10 6.61 -4.67 3.73
C SER A 10 5.97 -5.64 2.74
N VAL A 11 5.65 -6.87 3.17
CA VAL A 11 5.13 -7.94 2.32
C VAL A 11 3.72 -8.36 2.74
N ILE A 12 2.81 -8.39 1.78
CA ILE A 12 1.41 -8.82 1.96
C ILE A 12 1.28 -10.26 1.49
N TYR A 13 0.75 -11.10 2.38
CA TYR A 13 0.50 -12.52 2.15
C TYR A 13 -0.99 -12.84 2.11
N ARG A 14 -1.35 -13.77 1.22
CA ARG A 14 -2.65 -14.43 1.17
C ARG A 14 -2.44 -15.93 1.06
N ASP A 15 -3.08 -16.67 1.96
CA ASP A 15 -2.99 -18.15 2.01
C ASP A 15 -1.56 -18.70 2.07
N GLY A 16 -0.62 -17.92 2.63
CA GLY A 16 0.79 -18.28 2.75
C GLY A 16 1.68 -17.81 1.60
N GLU A 17 1.09 -17.35 0.50
CA GLU A 17 1.81 -16.86 -0.69
C GLU A 17 1.97 -15.34 -0.66
N PRO A 18 3.14 -14.78 -1.02
CA PRO A 18 3.33 -13.35 -1.16
C PRO A 18 2.61 -12.84 -2.42
N ILE A 19 1.81 -11.79 -2.28
CA ILE A 19 1.04 -11.21 -3.39
C ILE A 19 1.46 -9.77 -3.72
N ALA A 20 2.03 -9.05 -2.76
CA ALA A 20 2.59 -7.73 -2.98
C ALA A 20 3.74 -7.49 -2.00
N ALA A 21 4.75 -6.74 -2.44
CA ALA A 21 5.88 -6.34 -1.63
C ALA A 21 6.20 -4.86 -1.92
N TRP A 22 6.54 -4.11 -0.88
CA TRP A 22 6.99 -2.73 -0.96
C TRP A 22 8.40 -2.63 -0.39
N ASP A 23 9.34 -2.17 -1.21
CA ASP A 23 10.67 -1.72 -0.82
C ASP A 23 10.64 -0.23 -0.45
N SER A 24 10.91 0.07 0.82
CA SER A 24 10.91 1.44 1.34
C SER A 24 12.18 2.23 0.99
N GLU A 25 13.31 1.58 0.68
CA GLU A 25 14.56 2.23 0.28
C GLU A 25 14.49 2.67 -1.18
N GLU A 26 14.09 1.77 -2.07
CA GLU A 26 13.99 2.02 -3.51
C GLU A 26 12.65 2.67 -3.90
N CYS A 27 11.69 2.73 -2.97
CA CYS A 27 10.31 3.21 -3.20
C CYS A 27 9.60 2.47 -4.35
N VAL A 28 9.84 1.16 -4.46
CA VAL A 28 9.27 0.29 -5.50
C VAL A 28 8.23 -0.64 -4.88
N MET A 29 7.12 -0.84 -5.59
CA MET A 29 6.09 -1.81 -5.26
C MET A 29 6.05 -2.92 -6.31
N GLU A 30 6.24 -4.14 -5.87
CA GLU A 30 6.11 -5.36 -6.68
C GLU A 30 4.78 -6.03 -6.38
N ILE A 31 4.05 -6.40 -7.43
CA ILE A 31 2.74 -7.04 -7.34
C ILE A 31 2.74 -8.27 -8.22
N GLU A 32 2.19 -9.37 -7.71
CA GLU A 32 2.09 -10.59 -8.50
C GLU A 32 1.16 -10.42 -9.71
N ALA A 33 1.64 -10.84 -10.88
CA ALA A 33 1.00 -10.65 -12.18
C ALA A 33 -0.30 -11.45 -12.33
N SER A 34 -0.44 -12.58 -11.64
CA SER A 34 -1.64 -13.42 -11.69
C SER A 34 -2.82 -12.88 -10.87
N LEU A 35 -2.65 -11.77 -10.15
CA LEU A 35 -3.69 -11.21 -9.30
C LEU A 35 -4.90 -10.70 -10.11
N THR A 36 -6.09 -11.03 -9.61
CA THR A 36 -7.33 -10.53 -10.17
C THR A 36 -7.60 -9.08 -9.77
N ARG A 37 -8.54 -8.42 -10.44
CA ARG A 37 -8.99 -7.07 -10.06
C ARG A 37 -9.51 -6.99 -8.62
N ASN A 38 -10.11 -8.06 -8.10
CA ASN A 38 -10.59 -8.08 -6.73
C ASN A 38 -9.41 -8.20 -5.75
N ASP A 39 -8.41 -9.02 -6.08
CA ASP A 39 -7.18 -9.14 -5.27
C ASP A 39 -6.47 -7.79 -5.14
N LEU A 40 -6.39 -7.04 -6.23
CA LEU A 40 -5.80 -5.69 -6.23
C LEU A 40 -6.58 -4.70 -5.35
N LYS A 41 -7.92 -4.81 -5.31
CA LYS A 41 -8.73 -3.97 -4.41
C LYS A 41 -8.43 -4.28 -2.95
N ASP A 42 -8.29 -5.55 -2.61
CA ASP A 42 -7.97 -5.98 -1.25
C ASP A 42 -6.58 -5.49 -0.84
N VAL A 43 -5.59 -5.62 -1.72
CA VAL A 43 -4.22 -5.08 -1.50
C VAL A 43 -4.24 -3.57 -1.27
N ILE A 44 -4.93 -2.80 -2.13
CA ILE A 44 -5.04 -1.34 -1.98
C ILE A 44 -5.75 -0.97 -0.68
N THR A 45 -6.79 -1.71 -0.30
CA THR A 45 -7.54 -1.48 0.94
C THR A 45 -6.65 -1.67 2.16
N GLU A 46 -5.81 -2.71 2.16
CA GLU A 46 -4.86 -2.96 3.23
C GLU A 46 -3.80 -1.85 3.31
N LEU A 47 -3.23 -1.44 2.18
CA LEU A 47 -2.24 -0.36 2.12
C LEU A 47 -2.82 0.98 2.62
N LEU A 48 -4.06 1.31 2.24
CA LEU A 48 -4.73 2.52 2.71
C LEU A 48 -5.03 2.45 4.22
N SER A 49 -5.33 1.27 4.74
CA SER A 49 -5.55 1.07 6.18
C SER A 49 -4.26 1.27 6.97
N LEU A 50 -3.14 0.69 6.51
CA LEU A 50 -1.81 0.90 7.09
C LEU A 50 -1.39 2.37 7.05
N LEU A 51 -1.60 3.05 5.92
CA LEU A 51 -1.35 4.48 5.79
C LEU A 51 -2.21 5.28 6.77
N HIS A 52 -3.48 4.91 6.93
CA HIS A 52 -4.38 5.58 7.85
C HIS A 52 -3.93 5.40 9.30
N GLU A 53 -3.54 4.19 9.71
CA GLU A 53 -3.01 3.92 11.06
C GLU A 53 -1.75 4.74 11.33
N TYR A 54 -0.83 4.83 10.37
CA TYR A 54 0.37 5.67 10.46
C TYR A 54 0.03 7.16 10.59
N LEU A 55 -0.88 7.68 9.75
CA LEU A 55 -1.30 9.09 9.77
C LEU A 55 -2.19 9.45 10.95
N GLN A 56 -2.90 8.49 11.56
CA GLN A 56 -3.64 8.73 12.79
C GLN A 56 -2.71 8.87 14.00
N ALA A 57 -1.55 8.20 13.98
CA ALA A 57 -0.53 8.37 15.01
C ALA A 57 0.09 9.79 14.99
N GLU A 58 0.12 10.43 13.81
CA GLU A 58 0.56 11.82 13.62
C GLU A 58 -0.46 12.55 12.74
N THR A 59 -1.54 13.07 13.33
CA THR A 59 -2.68 13.64 12.57
C THR A 59 -2.24 14.63 11.48
N MET A 60 -2.21 14.17 10.23
CA MET A 60 -2.09 15.01 9.05
C MET A 60 -3.51 15.26 8.50
N PRO A 61 -4.01 16.50 8.50
CA PRO A 61 -5.34 16.79 7.98
C PRO A 61 -5.36 16.51 6.48
N LEU A 62 -6.42 15.87 6.01
CA LEU A 62 -6.67 15.73 4.57
C LEU A 62 -6.69 17.13 3.93
N PRO A 63 -6.07 17.30 2.75
CA PRO A 63 -6.17 18.56 2.04
C PRO A 63 -7.65 18.82 1.71
N SER A 64 -8.12 20.02 2.01
CA SER A 64 -9.51 20.45 1.84
C SER A 64 -10.02 20.40 0.40
N ASN A 65 -9.13 20.24 -0.59
CA ASN A 65 -9.47 20.09 -2.00
C ASN A 65 -8.60 19.00 -2.68
N PRO A 66 -9.15 17.79 -2.91
CA PRO A 66 -8.46 16.70 -3.59
C PRO A 66 -8.00 17.02 -5.02
N ALA A 67 -8.59 18.03 -5.68
CA ALA A 67 -8.22 18.45 -7.04
C ALA A 67 -6.86 19.15 -7.13
N ASN A 68 -6.26 19.55 -5.99
CA ASN A 68 -4.96 20.21 -5.93
C ASN A 68 -3.78 19.23 -5.81
N ILE A 69 -4.06 17.92 -5.71
CA ILE A 69 -3.01 16.90 -5.76
C ILE A 69 -2.62 16.74 -7.24
N PRO A 70 -1.41 17.12 -7.66
CA PRO A 70 -1.01 17.03 -9.06
C PRO A 70 -1.10 15.58 -9.52
N TYR A 71 -1.97 15.33 -10.49
CA TYR A 71 -2.09 14.03 -11.14
C TYR A 71 -0.88 13.83 -12.05
N VAL A 72 0.16 13.15 -11.56
CA VAL A 72 1.32 12.79 -12.37
C VAL A 72 0.92 11.61 -13.26
N ARG A 73 0.73 11.87 -14.56
CA ARG A 73 0.72 10.83 -15.60
C ARG A 73 2.17 10.55 -15.99
N ASN A 74 2.63 9.32 -15.74
CA ASN A 74 3.74 8.76 -16.51
C ASN A 74 3.20 8.27 -17.86
#